data_AF-A0AAT9HMK2-F1
#
_entry.id   AF-A0AAT9HMK2-F1
#
_cell.length_a   1.000
_cell.length_b   1.000
_cell.length_c   1.000
_cell.angle_alpha   90.00
_cell.angle_beta   90.00
_cell.angle_gamma   90.00
#
_symmetry.space_group_name_H-M   'P 1'
#
loop_
_entity.id
_entity.type
_entity.pdbx_description
1 polymer ?
#
loop_
_entity_poly.entity_id
_entity_poly.type
_entity_poly.pdbx_seq_one_letter_code
_entity_poly.pdbx_strand_id
1 'polypeptide(L)'
;MTAHPPAAAHRALGRSRGAVTSVAAVSVLIAGAALTGCAEQRDSDVYTVMNSSTDETYHRWDADAMARCGKRLGVTIEQQSVPASQVMTKALRMASSKSLPDIVQFDASEMPTFADAGGLVDLRTLGLATDDIPEGIVDFGSYQGTYYGAARSVNTLALFYNKDLLDEAGVPVPTTWDELRAAARKLTEGKRYGLALSAGGAEDGVFQFTPFMWSNGGDESDLESPGSWRRSTTGRRCCGTGRCPSPRSTGPRPM
;
A
#
# COMPACT_ATOMS: atom_id res chain seq x y z
N MET A 1 -18.75 -51.97 69.19
CA MET A 1 -18.14 -51.42 67.95
C MET A 1 -16.69 -51.85 67.97
N THR A 2 -16.32 -52.84 67.16
CA THR A 2 -15.15 -53.70 67.43
C THR A 2 -14.46 -54.17 66.15
N ALA A 3 -13.12 -54.13 66.18
CA ALA A 3 -12.17 -55.04 65.54
C ALA A 3 -11.87 -54.92 64.01
N HIS A 4 -10.58 -54.73 63.69
CA HIS A 4 -9.83 -55.45 62.64
C HIS A 4 -9.71 -56.95 63.02
N PRO A 5 -9.16 -57.90 62.22
CA PRO A 5 -8.62 -57.86 60.83
C PRO A 5 -9.55 -58.78 59.96
N PRO A 6 -9.15 -59.76 59.10
CA PRO A 6 -7.88 -60.09 58.42
C PRO A 6 -8.00 -60.38 56.90
N ALA A 7 -6.90 -60.84 56.30
CA ALA A 7 -6.84 -61.41 54.94
C ALA A 7 -7.14 -62.92 54.92
N ALA A 8 -7.58 -63.44 53.77
CA ALA A 8 -7.40 -64.85 53.39
C ALA A 8 -7.46 -65.02 51.86
N ALA A 9 -6.47 -65.69 51.28
CA ALA A 9 -6.53 -66.20 49.91
C ALA A 9 -6.91 -67.69 49.94
N HIS A 10 -7.69 -68.18 48.97
CA HIS A 10 -7.62 -69.59 48.59
C HIS A 10 -8.08 -69.87 47.14
N ARG A 11 -7.14 -70.47 46.39
CA ARG A 11 -7.29 -71.61 45.45
C ARG A 11 -8.55 -71.64 44.54
N ALA A 12 -8.42 -71.37 43.24
CA ALA A 12 -7.81 -72.23 42.20
C ALA A 12 -8.77 -73.31 41.63
N LEU A 13 -8.99 -73.24 40.32
CA LEU A 13 -9.56 -74.21 39.36
C LEU A 13 -9.77 -73.37 38.06
N GLY A 14 -9.34 -73.74 36.85
CA GLY A 14 -8.51 -74.86 36.40
C GLY A 14 -8.13 -74.71 34.92
N ARG A 15 -7.53 -75.77 34.38
CA ARG A 15 -7.29 -76.15 32.95
C ARG A 15 -8.21 -75.45 31.92
N SER A 16 -7.79 -75.13 30.68
CA SER A 16 -6.59 -75.57 29.94
C SER A 16 -6.41 -74.84 28.60
N ARG A 17 -5.15 -74.85 28.10
CA ARG A 17 -4.73 -74.90 26.67
C ARG A 17 -5.80 -74.62 25.60
N GLY A 18 -5.65 -73.48 24.93
CA GLY A 18 -6.26 -73.19 23.62
C GLY A 18 -5.44 -72.11 22.91
N ALA A 19 -4.41 -72.49 22.18
CA ALA A 19 -3.65 -71.54 21.36
C ALA A 19 -4.46 -71.19 20.12
N VAL A 20 -5.08 -70.02 20.10
CA VAL A 20 -5.68 -69.44 18.90
C VAL A 20 -4.66 -68.50 18.27
N THR A 21 -4.15 -68.89 17.11
CA THR A 21 -3.17 -68.16 16.30
C THR A 21 -3.71 -66.78 15.92
N SER A 22 -2.98 -65.74 16.30
CA SER A 22 -3.29 -64.34 15.95
C SER A 22 -3.07 -64.09 14.46
N VAL A 23 -4.16 -63.90 13.69
CA VAL A 23 -4.12 -63.38 12.32
C VAL A 23 -4.78 -62.00 12.30
N ALA A 24 -4.04 -60.97 12.68
CA ALA A 24 -4.45 -59.55 12.58
C ALA A 24 -3.23 -58.61 12.72
N ALA A 25 -2.35 -58.57 11.72
CA ALA A 25 -1.14 -57.73 11.78
C ALA A 25 -0.68 -57.13 10.43
N VAL A 26 -1.60 -56.89 9.48
CA VAL A 26 -1.29 -56.17 8.22
C VAL A 26 -2.48 -55.29 7.78
N SER A 27 -2.73 -54.17 8.46
CA SER A 27 -3.76 -53.18 8.00
C SER A 27 -3.55 -51.71 8.42
N VAL A 28 -2.65 -51.38 9.35
CA VAL A 28 -2.61 -50.04 9.99
C VAL A 28 -1.37 -49.21 9.57
N LEU A 29 -0.99 -49.26 8.28
CA LEU A 29 0.10 -48.44 7.74
C LEU A 29 -0.25 -47.63 6.47
N ILE A 30 -1.49 -47.70 5.98
CA ILE A 30 -1.93 -46.94 4.78
C ILE A 30 -2.72 -45.65 5.15
N ALA A 31 -3.25 -45.57 6.38
CA ALA A 31 -4.04 -44.40 6.82
C ALA A 31 -3.20 -43.14 7.16
N GLY A 32 -1.86 -43.24 7.18
CA GLY A 32 -0.97 -42.13 7.58
C GLY A 32 -0.62 -41.12 6.47
N ALA A 33 -0.92 -41.44 5.19
CA ALA A 33 -0.47 -40.63 4.05
C ALA A 33 -1.51 -39.59 3.55
N ALA A 34 -2.76 -39.66 4.00
CA ALA A 34 -3.88 -38.85 3.51
C ALA A 34 -4.00 -37.45 4.16
N LEU A 35 -3.02 -37.04 4.98
CA LEU A 35 -2.92 -35.70 5.57
C LEU A 35 -1.78 -34.87 4.96
N THR A 36 -1.30 -35.27 3.77
CA THR A 36 -0.69 -34.32 2.84
C THR A 36 -1.77 -33.33 2.42
N GLY A 37 -1.95 -32.27 3.21
CA GLY A 37 -2.84 -31.18 2.88
C GLY A 37 -2.46 -30.69 1.49
N CYS A 38 -3.46 -30.54 0.61
CA CYS A 38 -3.26 -29.97 -0.70
C CYS A 38 -2.69 -28.56 -0.53
N ALA A 39 -1.36 -28.42 -0.65
CA ALA A 39 -0.77 -27.16 -1.01
C ALA A 39 -1.39 -26.84 -2.38
N GLU A 40 -2.26 -25.82 -2.41
CA GLU A 40 -3.03 -25.49 -3.60
C GLU A 40 -2.04 -25.21 -4.72
N GLN A 41 -1.98 -26.14 -5.67
CA GLN A 41 -0.89 -26.18 -6.63
C GLN A 41 -1.16 -25.08 -7.64
N ARG A 42 -0.47 -23.96 -7.44
CA ARG A 42 -0.60 -22.74 -8.23
C ARG A 42 -0.51 -23.09 -9.72
N ASP A 43 -1.52 -22.68 -10.46
CA ASP A 43 -1.51 -22.78 -11.92
C ASP A 43 -0.33 -21.95 -12.46
N SER A 44 0.50 -22.55 -13.32
CA SER A 44 1.71 -21.89 -13.84
C SER A 44 1.40 -20.71 -14.75
N ASP A 45 0.19 -20.70 -15.30
CA ASP A 45 -0.21 -19.77 -16.35
C ASP A 45 -1.13 -18.67 -15.79
N VAL A 46 -1.33 -18.60 -14.46
CA VAL A 46 -2.15 -17.58 -13.79
C VAL A 46 -1.29 -16.69 -12.90
N TYR A 47 -1.24 -15.40 -13.25
CA TYR A 47 -0.54 -14.35 -12.51
C TYR A 47 -1.54 -13.44 -11.79
N THR A 48 -1.21 -13.05 -10.57
CA THR A 48 -2.07 -12.23 -9.71
C THR A 48 -1.50 -10.82 -9.54
N VAL A 49 -2.35 -9.81 -9.69
CA VAL A 49 -1.97 -8.39 -9.55
C VAL A 49 -2.87 -7.71 -8.53
N MET A 50 -2.29 -7.15 -7.47
CA MET A 50 -3.03 -6.29 -6.54
C MET A 50 -2.79 -4.82 -6.89
N ASN A 51 -3.85 -4.01 -6.98
CA ASN A 51 -3.77 -2.58 -7.31
C ASN A 51 -4.79 -1.73 -6.52
N SER A 52 -4.74 -0.41 -6.70
CA SER A 52 -5.64 0.58 -6.08
C SER A 52 -6.87 0.94 -6.91
N SER A 53 -7.04 0.35 -8.10
CA SER A 53 -8.03 0.74 -9.12
C SER A 53 -9.44 0.24 -8.78
N THR A 54 -10.09 0.88 -7.79
CA THR A 54 -11.39 0.45 -7.25
C THR A 54 -12.62 1.07 -7.91
N ASP A 55 -12.50 2.19 -8.62
CA ASP A 55 -13.61 2.73 -9.40
C ASP A 55 -13.78 1.97 -10.71
N GLU A 56 -15.01 1.94 -11.23
CA GLU A 56 -15.38 1.16 -12.41
C GLU A 56 -14.58 1.51 -13.68
N THR A 57 -14.09 2.75 -13.80
CA THR A 57 -13.40 3.21 -15.01
C THR A 57 -11.94 2.76 -15.03
N TYR A 58 -11.18 3.07 -13.98
CA TYR A 58 -9.79 2.60 -13.88
C TYR A 58 -9.71 1.09 -13.69
N HIS A 59 -10.65 0.48 -12.94
CA HIS A 59 -10.69 -0.98 -12.78
C HIS A 59 -10.79 -1.71 -14.12
N ARG A 60 -11.74 -1.30 -14.98
CA ARG A 60 -11.90 -1.88 -16.32
C ARG A 60 -10.71 -1.60 -17.23
N TRP A 61 -10.19 -0.38 -17.21
CA TRP A 61 -9.05 -0.01 -18.05
C TRP A 61 -7.79 -0.82 -17.73
N ASP A 62 -7.52 -1.04 -16.45
CA ASP A 62 -6.45 -1.92 -15.98
C ASP A 62 -6.71 -3.38 -16.37
N ALA A 63 -7.91 -3.90 -16.11
CA ALA A 63 -8.27 -5.29 -16.43
C ALA A 63 -8.18 -5.58 -17.94
N ASP A 64 -8.65 -4.66 -18.78
CA ASP A 64 -8.54 -4.75 -20.24
C ASP A 64 -7.07 -4.71 -20.71
N ALA A 65 -6.22 -3.90 -20.05
CA ALA A 65 -4.79 -3.86 -20.34
C ALA A 65 -4.07 -5.16 -19.94
N MET A 66 -4.41 -5.70 -18.76
CA MET A 66 -3.90 -6.99 -18.27
C MET A 66 -4.35 -8.14 -19.18
N ALA A 67 -5.64 -8.20 -19.55
CA ALA A 67 -6.18 -9.21 -20.45
C ALA A 67 -5.52 -9.18 -21.85
N ARG A 68 -5.30 -7.98 -22.42
CA ARG A 68 -4.53 -7.84 -23.68
C ARG A 68 -3.09 -8.32 -23.55
N CYS A 69 -2.44 -8.05 -22.41
CA CYS A 69 -1.07 -8.49 -22.16
C CYS A 69 -1.00 -10.02 -21.99
N GLY A 70 -1.83 -10.59 -21.13
CA GLY A 70 -1.93 -12.02 -20.88
C GLY A 70 -2.19 -12.81 -22.15
N LYS A 71 -3.19 -12.40 -22.95
CA LYS A 71 -3.48 -13.03 -24.25
C LYS A 71 -2.29 -13.06 -25.21
N ARG A 72 -1.43 -12.03 -25.20
CA ARG A 72 -0.22 -11.97 -26.04
C ARG A 72 0.90 -12.88 -25.52
N LEU A 73 0.96 -13.09 -24.21
CA LEU A 73 1.97 -13.90 -23.53
C LEU A 73 1.55 -15.37 -23.32
N GLY A 74 0.27 -15.70 -23.56
CA GLY A 74 -0.28 -17.03 -23.29
C GLY A 74 -0.66 -17.28 -21.83
N VAL A 75 -0.82 -16.23 -21.02
CA VAL A 75 -1.12 -16.32 -19.57
C VAL A 75 -2.42 -15.61 -19.21
N THR A 76 -3.01 -16.00 -18.07
CA THR A 76 -4.11 -15.28 -17.42
C THR A 76 -3.54 -14.31 -16.40
N ILE A 77 -4.13 -13.12 -16.28
CA ILE A 77 -3.75 -12.12 -15.28
C ILE A 77 -5.02 -11.74 -14.49
N GLU A 78 -5.03 -12.02 -13.20
CA GLU A 78 -6.13 -11.77 -12.28
C GLU A 78 -5.90 -10.50 -11.45
N GLN A 79 -6.80 -9.54 -11.56
CA GLN A 79 -6.73 -8.27 -10.83
C GLN A 79 -7.48 -8.33 -9.49
N GLN A 80 -6.83 -7.91 -8.41
CA GLN A 80 -7.39 -7.76 -7.08
C GLN A 80 -7.30 -6.30 -6.63
N SER A 81 -8.34 -5.52 -6.88
CA SER A 81 -8.37 -4.10 -6.48
C SER A 81 -8.80 -3.94 -5.01
N VAL A 82 -8.08 -3.09 -4.28
CA VAL A 82 -8.44 -2.65 -2.91
C VAL A 82 -8.28 -1.13 -2.82
N PRO A 83 -8.94 -0.43 -1.88
CA PRO A 83 -8.78 1.02 -1.75
C PRO A 83 -7.29 1.39 -1.58
N ALA A 84 -6.83 2.49 -2.18
CA ALA A 84 -5.41 2.87 -2.20
C ALA A 84 -4.74 2.80 -0.81
N SER A 85 -5.39 3.38 0.20
CA SER A 85 -4.95 3.37 1.61
C SER A 85 -4.85 1.99 2.28
N GLN A 86 -5.28 0.92 1.59
CA GLN A 86 -5.20 -0.46 2.06
C GLN A 86 -4.16 -1.31 1.32
N VAL A 87 -3.61 -0.85 0.18
CA VAL A 87 -2.67 -1.65 -0.65
C VAL A 87 -1.46 -2.09 0.17
N MET A 88 -0.68 -1.15 0.72
CA MET A 88 0.48 -1.46 1.56
C MET A 88 0.11 -2.28 2.80
N THR A 89 -0.93 -1.89 3.54
CA THR A 89 -1.32 -2.61 4.78
C THR A 89 -1.74 -4.05 4.49
N LYS A 90 -2.44 -4.31 3.38
CA LYS A 90 -2.84 -5.66 2.96
C LYS A 90 -1.63 -6.45 2.46
N ALA A 91 -0.77 -5.84 1.64
CA ALA A 91 0.41 -6.49 1.10
C ALA A 91 1.41 -6.93 2.19
N LEU A 92 1.72 -6.06 3.16
CA LEU A 92 2.64 -6.39 4.27
C LEU A 92 2.10 -7.53 5.17
N ARG A 93 0.78 -7.61 5.34
CA ARG A 93 0.13 -8.77 6.00
C ARG A 93 0.27 -10.04 5.15
N MET A 94 0.02 -9.95 3.85
CA MET A 94 0.17 -11.07 2.91
C MET A 94 1.63 -11.55 2.80
N ALA A 95 2.61 -10.66 2.92
CA ALA A 95 4.03 -11.01 2.98
C ALA A 95 4.32 -11.88 4.22
N SER A 96 3.77 -11.47 5.37
CA SER A 96 3.91 -12.20 6.65
C SER A 96 3.27 -13.60 6.59
N SER A 97 2.17 -13.78 5.86
CA SER A 97 1.52 -15.08 5.62
C SER A 97 2.05 -15.84 4.39
N LYS A 98 3.09 -15.34 3.71
CA LYS A 98 3.66 -15.90 2.46
C LYS A 98 2.62 -16.12 1.35
N SER A 99 1.68 -15.19 1.25
CA SER A 99 0.54 -15.24 0.33
C SER A 99 0.40 -13.94 -0.47
N LEU A 100 1.52 -13.30 -0.81
CA LEU A 100 1.56 -12.13 -1.71
C LEU A 100 1.04 -12.50 -3.11
N PRO A 101 0.47 -11.53 -3.85
CA PRO A 101 0.28 -11.69 -5.30
C PRO A 101 1.64 -11.67 -6.02
N ASP A 102 1.66 -12.01 -7.30
CA ASP A 102 2.87 -11.95 -8.13
C ASP A 102 3.36 -10.51 -8.35
N ILE A 103 2.40 -9.59 -8.48
CA ILE A 103 2.66 -8.17 -8.71
C ILE A 103 1.81 -7.37 -7.72
N VAL A 104 2.45 -6.41 -7.03
CA VAL A 104 1.75 -5.36 -6.30
C VAL A 104 1.99 -4.05 -7.04
N GLN A 105 0.93 -3.37 -7.44
CA GLN A 105 0.94 -2.00 -7.91
C GLN A 105 0.60 -1.10 -6.72
N PHE A 106 1.61 -0.38 -6.24
CA PHE A 106 1.58 0.51 -5.07
C PHE A 106 2.14 1.89 -5.47
N ASP A 107 2.01 2.90 -4.59
CA ASP A 107 2.55 4.23 -4.90
C ASP A 107 4.06 4.29 -4.70
N ALA A 108 4.80 5.05 -5.52
CA ALA A 108 6.26 5.12 -5.42
C ALA A 108 6.76 5.61 -4.05
N SER A 109 5.98 6.43 -3.33
CA SER A 109 6.28 6.84 -1.95
C SER A 109 6.30 5.67 -0.94
N GLU A 110 5.63 4.55 -1.25
CA GLU A 110 5.59 3.35 -0.41
C GLU A 110 6.81 2.42 -0.65
N MET A 111 7.62 2.68 -1.69
CA MET A 111 8.76 1.83 -2.09
C MET A 111 9.76 1.50 -0.97
N PRO A 112 10.25 2.46 -0.15
CA PRO A 112 11.16 2.16 0.95
C PRO A 112 10.60 1.13 1.94
N THR A 113 9.33 1.29 2.31
CA THR A 113 8.64 0.40 3.26
C THR A 113 8.51 -1.01 2.71
N PHE A 114 8.21 -1.14 1.42
CA PHE A 114 8.10 -2.44 0.77
C PHE A 114 9.44 -3.15 0.58
N ALA A 115 10.50 -2.39 0.25
CA ALA A 115 11.85 -2.92 0.10
C ALA A 115 12.43 -3.37 1.46
N ASP A 116 12.29 -2.56 2.51
CA ASP A 116 12.71 -2.90 3.88
C ASP A 116 11.95 -4.14 4.44
N ALA A 117 10.72 -4.37 3.99
CA ALA A 117 9.95 -5.57 4.34
C ALA A 117 10.48 -6.87 3.69
N GLY A 118 11.44 -6.78 2.76
CA GLY A 118 12.13 -7.93 2.18
C GLY A 118 11.27 -8.80 1.23
N GLY A 119 10.14 -8.28 0.76
CA GLY A 119 9.19 -8.99 -0.11
C GLY A 119 9.35 -8.71 -1.61
N LEU A 120 10.22 -7.77 -2.01
CA LEU A 120 10.42 -7.38 -3.40
C LEU A 120 11.64 -8.08 -4.02
N VAL A 121 11.59 -8.30 -5.33
CA VAL A 121 12.66 -8.91 -6.14
C VAL A 121 13.39 -7.82 -6.92
N ASP A 122 14.72 -7.89 -7.01
CA ASP A 122 15.49 -7.05 -7.94
C ASP A 122 15.12 -7.41 -9.39
N LEU A 123 14.44 -6.49 -10.06
CA LEU A 123 13.92 -6.69 -11.43
C LEU A 123 15.05 -6.86 -12.46
N ARG A 124 16.28 -6.42 -12.16
CA ARG A 124 17.44 -6.67 -13.03
C ARG A 124 17.81 -8.16 -13.06
N THR A 125 17.55 -8.90 -11.98
CA THR A 125 17.73 -10.37 -11.97
C THR A 125 16.72 -11.10 -12.86
N LEU A 126 15.60 -10.45 -13.18
CA LEU A 126 14.58 -10.91 -14.12
C LEU A 126 14.82 -10.41 -15.56
N GLY A 127 15.93 -9.70 -15.80
CA GLY A 127 16.31 -9.18 -17.12
C GLY A 127 15.64 -7.86 -17.52
N LEU A 128 14.99 -7.14 -16.58
CA LEU A 128 14.43 -5.82 -16.88
C LEU A 128 15.55 -4.77 -16.89
N ALA A 129 15.93 -4.35 -18.10
CA ALA A 129 16.85 -3.25 -18.33
C ALA A 129 16.19 -1.88 -18.04
N THR A 130 17.02 -0.88 -17.72
CA THR A 130 16.59 0.50 -17.42
C THR A 130 17.19 1.54 -18.37
N ASP A 131 17.95 1.13 -19.38
CA ASP A 131 18.77 2.02 -20.22
C ASP A 131 17.95 3.01 -21.06
N ASP A 132 16.75 2.61 -21.47
CA ASP A 132 15.80 3.46 -22.24
C ASP A 132 14.84 4.27 -21.32
N ILE A 133 14.99 4.19 -20.00
CA ILE A 133 14.10 4.83 -19.02
C ILE A 133 14.81 6.05 -18.40
N PRO A 134 14.19 7.24 -18.37
CA PRO A 134 14.75 8.41 -17.68
C PRO A 134 15.08 8.11 -16.21
N GLU A 135 16.27 8.53 -15.75
CA GLU A 135 16.83 8.23 -14.42
C GLU A 135 15.83 8.51 -13.28
N GLY A 136 15.21 9.69 -13.26
CA GLY A 136 14.21 10.04 -12.23
C GLY A 136 12.94 9.17 -12.22
N ILE A 137 12.67 8.38 -13.27
CA ILE A 137 11.62 7.35 -13.28
C ILE A 137 12.15 6.02 -12.72
N VAL A 138 13.41 5.69 -12.98
CA VAL A 138 14.11 4.55 -12.39
C VAL A 138 14.28 4.73 -10.87
N ASP A 139 14.51 5.96 -10.41
CA ASP A 139 14.65 6.31 -8.99
C ASP A 139 13.38 6.02 -8.18
N PHE A 140 12.19 6.35 -8.69
CA PHE A 140 10.91 5.96 -8.07
C PHE A 140 10.74 4.44 -7.94
N GLY A 141 11.39 3.69 -8.84
CA GLY A 141 11.43 2.23 -8.83
C GLY A 141 12.54 1.61 -7.98
N SER A 142 13.42 2.43 -7.39
CA SER A 142 14.68 1.99 -6.80
C SER A 142 14.78 2.32 -5.31
N TYR A 143 15.47 1.47 -4.56
CA TYR A 143 15.78 1.71 -3.16
C TYR A 143 17.15 1.12 -2.81
N GLN A 144 17.98 1.92 -2.14
CA GLN A 144 19.37 1.58 -1.79
C GLN A 144 20.21 1.01 -2.97
N GLY A 145 19.97 1.51 -4.19
CA GLY A 145 20.65 1.10 -5.42
C GLY A 145 20.06 -0.12 -6.14
N THR A 146 19.09 -0.82 -5.53
CA THR A 146 18.39 -1.96 -6.14
C THR A 146 17.11 -1.51 -6.83
N TYR A 147 16.79 -2.03 -8.02
CA TYR A 147 15.60 -1.66 -8.80
C TYR A 147 14.50 -2.70 -8.58
N TYR A 148 13.51 -2.34 -7.77
CA TYR A 148 12.46 -3.25 -7.29
C TYR A 148 11.11 -3.08 -8.00
N GLY A 149 10.86 -1.93 -8.63
CA GLY A 149 9.57 -1.62 -9.25
C GLY A 149 9.71 -0.93 -10.60
N ALA A 150 8.95 -1.40 -11.61
CA ALA A 150 8.85 -0.71 -12.89
C ALA A 150 7.67 0.26 -12.88
N ALA A 151 7.91 1.54 -13.19
CA ALA A 151 6.86 2.55 -13.22
C ALA A 151 5.84 2.28 -14.33
N ARG A 152 4.59 1.92 -13.95
CA ARG A 152 3.46 1.76 -14.88
C ARG A 152 3.07 3.08 -15.55
N SER A 153 3.12 4.15 -14.77
CA SER A 153 2.78 5.53 -15.16
C SER A 153 3.45 6.49 -14.19
N VAL A 154 3.60 7.74 -14.62
CA VAL A 154 4.03 8.87 -13.78
C VAL A 154 3.02 9.99 -13.93
N ASN A 155 2.82 10.79 -12.89
CA ASN A 155 1.91 11.93 -12.91
C ASN A 155 2.57 13.15 -12.22
N THR A 156 1.95 14.31 -12.34
CA THR A 156 2.33 15.52 -11.59
C THR A 156 1.14 16.47 -11.51
N LEU A 157 1.25 17.51 -10.68
CA LEU A 157 0.22 18.54 -10.54
C LEU A 157 0.39 19.66 -11.57
N ALA A 158 -0.73 20.15 -12.08
CA ALA A 158 -0.80 21.28 -13.00
C ALA A 158 -2.00 22.18 -12.66
N LEU A 159 -1.89 23.47 -12.96
CA LEU A 159 -2.98 24.41 -12.77
C LEU A 159 -3.97 24.34 -13.95
N PHE A 160 -5.10 23.68 -13.73
CA PHE A 160 -6.27 23.81 -14.59
C PHE A 160 -7.01 25.12 -14.28
N TYR A 161 -7.45 25.83 -15.31
CA TYR A 161 -8.20 27.08 -15.20
C TYR A 161 -9.29 27.18 -16.27
N ASN A 162 -10.36 27.89 -15.95
CA ASN A 162 -11.42 28.23 -16.89
C ASN A 162 -11.03 29.54 -17.60
N LYS A 163 -10.94 29.50 -18.94
CA LYS A 163 -10.52 30.65 -19.77
C LYS A 163 -11.56 31.77 -19.77
N ASP A 164 -12.81 31.42 -20.04
CA ASP A 164 -13.93 32.37 -20.13
C ASP A 164 -14.08 33.17 -18.83
N LEU A 165 -13.94 32.52 -17.67
CA LEU A 165 -13.98 33.20 -16.37
C LEU A 165 -12.79 34.13 -16.10
N LEU A 166 -11.60 33.83 -16.64
CA LEU A 166 -10.45 34.74 -16.56
C LEU A 166 -10.66 35.97 -17.46
N ASP A 167 -11.18 35.75 -18.67
CA ASP A 167 -11.44 36.80 -19.66
C ASP A 167 -12.59 37.73 -19.21
N GLU A 168 -13.72 37.17 -18.76
CA GLU A 168 -14.84 37.92 -18.15
C GLU A 168 -14.40 38.78 -16.97
N ALA A 169 -13.51 38.24 -16.13
CA ALA A 169 -12.98 38.98 -14.99
C ALA A 169 -11.89 39.99 -15.39
N GLY A 170 -11.31 39.92 -16.60
CA GLY A 170 -10.10 40.66 -16.96
C GLY A 170 -8.93 40.31 -16.03
N VAL A 171 -8.57 39.03 -15.99
CA VAL A 171 -7.47 38.47 -15.17
C VAL A 171 -6.57 37.64 -16.07
N PRO A 172 -5.26 37.94 -16.18
CA PRO A 172 -4.34 37.11 -16.95
C PRO A 172 -4.16 35.73 -16.30
N VAL A 173 -3.76 34.73 -17.10
CA VAL A 173 -3.40 33.40 -16.59
C VAL A 173 -2.26 33.57 -15.56
N PRO A 174 -2.43 33.12 -14.31
CA PRO A 174 -1.45 33.35 -13.26
C PRO A 174 -0.20 32.48 -13.47
N THR A 175 0.97 33.11 -13.41
CA THR A 175 2.29 32.49 -13.52
C THR A 175 3.04 32.45 -12.19
N THR A 176 2.64 33.29 -11.22
CA THR A 176 3.21 33.33 -9.87
C THR A 176 2.18 33.00 -8.78
N TRP A 177 2.66 32.60 -7.60
CA TRP A 177 1.80 32.31 -6.46
C TRP A 177 0.97 33.51 -5.98
N ASP A 178 1.46 34.74 -6.17
CA ASP A 178 0.73 35.94 -5.79
C ASP A 178 -0.32 36.35 -6.84
N GLU A 179 -0.04 36.14 -8.13
CA GLU A 179 -1.05 36.21 -9.20
C GLU A 179 -2.15 35.17 -8.99
N LEU A 180 -1.81 33.91 -8.72
CA LEU A 180 -2.80 32.85 -8.45
C LEU A 180 -3.69 33.22 -7.26
N ARG A 181 -3.09 33.76 -6.18
CA ARG A 181 -3.82 34.20 -5.00
C ARG A 181 -4.67 35.46 -5.27
N ALA A 182 -4.30 36.30 -6.22
CA ALA A 182 -5.10 37.44 -6.66
C ALA A 182 -6.28 36.99 -7.55
N ALA A 183 -6.02 36.15 -8.55
CA ALA A 183 -7.01 35.53 -9.42
C ALA A 183 -8.06 34.77 -8.61
N ALA A 184 -7.62 33.87 -7.72
CA ALA A 184 -8.51 33.07 -6.87
C ALA A 184 -9.45 33.94 -6.00
N ARG A 185 -8.97 35.08 -5.49
CA ARG A 185 -9.82 36.03 -4.76
C ARG A 185 -10.83 36.73 -5.66
N LYS A 186 -10.41 37.18 -6.85
CA LYS A 186 -11.27 37.91 -7.79
C LYS A 186 -12.33 37.01 -8.44
N LEU A 187 -12.05 35.73 -8.62
CA LEU A 187 -12.98 34.73 -9.16
C LEU A 187 -13.91 34.10 -8.10
N THR A 188 -13.66 34.30 -6.81
CA THR A 188 -14.52 33.76 -5.74
C THR A 188 -15.77 34.63 -5.60
N GLU A 189 -16.94 34.06 -5.89
CA GLU A 189 -18.21 34.77 -5.91
C GLU A 189 -19.38 33.83 -5.59
N GLY A 190 -20.21 34.18 -4.60
CA GLY A 190 -21.38 33.39 -4.22
C GLY A 190 -21.03 31.95 -3.83
N LYS A 191 -21.33 30.99 -4.72
CA LYS A 191 -21.00 29.56 -4.55
C LYS A 191 -19.76 29.11 -5.35
N ARG A 192 -19.16 29.99 -6.17
CA ARG A 192 -17.96 29.72 -6.96
C ARG A 192 -16.72 30.04 -6.13
N TYR A 193 -15.78 29.10 -6.04
CA TYR A 193 -14.46 29.31 -5.47
C TYR A 193 -13.46 29.51 -6.61
N GLY A 194 -12.59 30.52 -6.51
CA GLY A 194 -11.58 30.82 -7.53
C GLY A 194 -10.34 29.92 -7.50
N LEU A 195 -10.26 29.00 -6.54
CA LEU A 195 -9.26 27.93 -6.47
C LEU A 195 -9.85 26.76 -5.67
N ALA A 196 -9.62 25.54 -6.14
CA ALA A 196 -9.95 24.29 -5.43
C ALA A 196 -8.69 23.41 -5.39
N LEU A 197 -8.41 22.82 -4.23
CA LEU A 197 -7.28 21.93 -3.97
C LEU A 197 -7.73 20.84 -3.00
N SER A 198 -7.13 19.65 -3.05
CA SER A 198 -7.26 18.70 -1.93
C SER A 198 -6.37 19.19 -0.77
N ALA A 199 -6.91 19.14 0.45
CA ALA A 199 -6.19 19.48 1.69
C ALA A 199 -6.63 18.54 2.83
N GLY A 200 -6.98 17.30 2.48
CA GLY A 200 -7.34 16.26 3.44
C GLY A 200 -6.12 15.80 4.27
N GLY A 201 -6.37 15.17 5.42
CA GLY A 201 -5.32 14.59 6.27
C GLY A 201 -4.77 13.25 5.77
N ALA A 202 -4.65 13.10 4.45
CA ALA A 202 -4.19 11.90 3.74
C ALA A 202 -3.16 12.30 2.67
N GLU A 203 -2.62 11.30 1.96
CA GLU A 203 -1.58 11.47 0.93
C GLU A 203 -1.93 12.59 -0.07
N ASP A 204 -3.16 12.62 -0.62
CA ASP A 204 -3.61 13.68 -1.56
C ASP A 204 -3.33 15.12 -1.08
N GLY A 205 -3.44 15.35 0.23
CA GLY A 205 -3.20 16.67 0.84
C GLY A 205 -1.71 16.98 1.02
N VAL A 206 -0.88 15.96 1.18
CA VAL A 206 0.59 16.07 1.17
C VAL A 206 1.06 16.34 -0.26
N PHE A 207 0.62 15.54 -1.24
CA PHE A 207 0.96 15.71 -2.65
C PHE A 207 0.57 17.10 -3.20
N GLN A 208 -0.59 17.63 -2.80
CA GLN A 208 -1.00 19.00 -3.12
C GLN A 208 -0.17 20.09 -2.40
N PHE A 209 0.45 19.79 -1.27
CA PHE A 209 1.20 20.75 -0.47
C PHE A 209 2.69 20.82 -0.83
N THR A 210 3.35 19.68 -1.12
CA THR A 210 4.81 19.62 -1.33
C THR A 210 5.31 20.54 -2.46
N PRO A 211 4.61 20.76 -3.60
CA PRO A 211 5.07 21.73 -4.60
C PRO A 211 5.10 23.17 -4.07
N PHE A 212 4.18 23.55 -3.18
CA PHE A 212 4.21 24.85 -2.52
C PHE A 212 5.37 24.92 -1.52
N MET A 213 5.68 23.84 -0.80
CA MET A 213 6.80 23.77 0.12
C MET A 213 8.14 23.95 -0.61
N TRP A 214 8.43 23.09 -1.59
CA TRP A 214 9.65 23.15 -2.40
C TRP A 214 9.81 24.48 -3.13
N SER A 215 8.73 25.04 -3.69
CA SER A 215 8.75 26.36 -4.35
C SER A 215 9.07 27.53 -3.41
N ASN A 216 9.03 27.34 -2.08
CA ASN A 216 9.47 28.33 -1.09
C ASN A 216 10.82 27.97 -0.44
N GLY A 217 11.52 26.94 -0.94
CA GLY A 217 12.77 26.44 -0.37
C GLY A 217 12.59 25.71 0.96
N GLY A 218 11.42 25.10 1.19
CA GLY A 218 11.22 24.12 2.26
C GLY A 218 11.54 22.69 1.79
N ASP A 219 11.66 21.78 2.75
CA ASP A 219 12.14 20.40 2.55
C ASP A 219 11.43 19.45 3.54
N GLU A 220 11.13 18.22 3.14
CA GLU A 220 10.46 17.21 3.97
C GLU A 220 11.29 16.79 5.19
N SER A 221 12.62 16.83 5.10
CA SER A 221 13.53 16.47 6.19
C SER A 221 13.66 17.58 7.25
N ASP A 222 13.38 18.83 6.87
CA ASP A 222 13.25 19.98 7.80
C ASP A 222 11.92 20.70 7.59
N LEU A 223 10.86 20.10 8.14
CA LEU A 223 9.55 20.73 8.21
C LEU A 223 9.51 22.00 9.07
N GLU A 224 10.49 22.27 9.95
CA GLU A 224 10.51 23.52 10.74
C GLU A 224 11.18 24.69 9.99
N SER A 225 11.84 24.42 8.86
CA SER A 225 12.51 25.45 8.06
C SER A 225 11.59 26.64 7.72
N PRO A 226 12.14 27.86 7.60
CA PRO A 226 11.36 29.02 7.18
C PRO A 226 10.69 28.82 5.81
N GLY A 227 11.27 28.03 4.90
CA GLY A 227 10.68 27.71 3.60
C GLY A 227 9.41 26.88 3.75
N SER A 228 9.45 25.86 4.61
CA SER A 228 8.36 24.90 4.85
C SER A 228 7.06 25.56 5.31
N TRP A 229 7.12 26.65 6.09
CA TRP A 229 5.91 27.34 6.56
C TRP A 229 5.61 28.70 5.92
N ARG A 230 6.55 29.37 5.21
CA ARG A 230 6.42 30.79 4.79
C ARG A 230 5.14 31.14 4.03
N ARG A 231 4.63 30.25 3.17
CA ARG A 231 3.32 30.41 2.48
C ARG A 231 2.22 29.46 2.95
N SER A 232 2.48 28.52 3.88
CA SER A 232 1.47 27.59 4.43
C SER A 232 0.28 28.30 5.09
N THR A 233 0.50 29.53 5.58
CA THR A 233 -0.60 30.39 6.08
C THR A 233 -1.58 30.82 4.99
N THR A 234 -1.33 30.52 3.72
CA THR A 234 -2.30 30.69 2.63
C THR A 234 -3.36 29.60 2.68
N GLY A 235 -3.00 28.32 2.81
CA GLY A 235 -3.96 27.22 3.02
C GLY A 235 -4.82 27.45 4.27
N ARG A 236 -4.18 27.78 5.40
CA ARG A 236 -4.87 28.16 6.67
C ARG A 236 -5.66 29.49 6.61
N ARG A 237 -5.57 30.28 5.53
CA ARG A 237 -6.38 31.49 5.31
C ARG A 237 -7.46 31.30 4.24
N CYS A 238 -7.29 30.34 3.32
CA CYS A 238 -8.32 29.92 2.38
C CYS A 238 -9.37 29.03 3.08
N CYS A 239 -8.93 28.11 3.94
CA CYS A 239 -9.80 27.36 4.84
C CYS A 239 -10.08 28.20 6.10
N GLY A 240 -11.10 29.06 6.05
CA GLY A 240 -11.33 30.08 7.07
C GLY A 240 -11.65 29.54 8.47
N THR A 241 -10.85 29.92 9.47
CA THR A 241 -11.30 30.22 10.87
C THR A 241 -10.20 30.92 11.70
N GLY A 242 -9.65 32.03 11.20
CA GLY A 242 -9.20 33.18 12.02
C GLY A 242 -8.17 33.03 13.17
N ARG A 243 -7.60 31.85 13.49
CA ARG A 243 -6.63 31.66 14.58
C ARG A 243 -5.53 30.66 14.21
N CYS A 244 -4.35 31.16 13.88
CA CYS A 244 -3.11 30.41 14.16
C CYS A 244 -2.77 30.66 15.64
N PRO A 245 -2.47 29.62 16.46
CA PRO A 245 -1.76 29.83 17.71
C PRO A 245 -0.42 30.48 17.40
N SER A 246 -0.02 31.48 18.20
CA SER A 246 1.35 32.00 18.12
C SER A 246 2.34 30.92 18.57
N PRO A 247 3.56 30.88 18.02
CA PRO A 247 4.61 30.06 18.59
C PRO A 247 4.90 30.59 20.01
N ARG A 248 4.61 29.77 21.03
CA ARG A 248 5.08 30.08 22.38
C ARG A 248 6.58 29.86 22.39
N SER A 249 7.33 30.90 22.73
CA SER A 249 8.76 30.81 22.99
C SER A 249 9.02 29.77 24.08
N THR A 250 9.60 28.64 23.71
CA THR A 250 10.15 27.63 24.63
C THR A 250 11.45 28.14 25.24
N GLY A 251 11.33 29.06 26.20
CA GLY A 251 12.42 29.33 27.13
C GLY A 251 12.78 28.04 27.90
N PRO A 252 14.07 27.83 28.24
CA PRO A 252 14.49 26.62 28.93
C PRO A 252 13.80 26.51 30.29
N ARG A 253 13.21 25.34 30.58
CA ARG A 253 12.76 25.02 31.94
C ARG A 253 14.00 24.77 32.82
N PRO A 254 14.06 25.31 34.04
CA PRO A 254 15.07 24.90 35.01
C PRO A 254 14.90 23.42 35.38
N MET A 255 15.99 22.81 35.86
CA MET A 255 16.10 21.40 36.29
C MET A 255 15.10 21.04 37.40
#